data_AF-A0A942YAF1-F1
#
_entry.id   AF-A0A942YAF1-F1
#
_cell.length_a   1.000
_cell.length_b   1.000
_cell.length_c   1.000
_cell.angle_alpha   90.00
_cell.angle_beta   90.00
_cell.angle_gamma   90.00
#
_symmetry.space_group_name_H-M   'P 1'
#
loop_
_entity.id
_entity.type
_entity.pdbx_description
1 polymer ?
#
loop_
_entity_poly.entity_id
_entity_poly.type
_entity_poly.pdbx_seq_one_letter_code
_entity_poly.pdbx_strand_id
1 'polypeptide(L)'
;MGATFDLHTEPGSTPVCSRAGCTETASWRVNWRNPRIHAIDRVKIWAACEDHRDFLADYLRSRSFPVRVTGMHEDVDRLDDERDPANRPKNDVGVRSSGSAR
;
A
#
# COMPACT_ATOMS: atom_id res chain seq x y z
N MET A 1 16.30 -33.70 -6.57
CA MET A 1 16.00 -33.09 -5.25
C MET A 1 15.79 -31.59 -5.43
N GLY A 2 14.60 -31.09 -5.08
CA GLY A 2 14.37 -29.67 -4.77
C GLY A 2 13.81 -28.77 -5.87
N ALA A 3 12.59 -29.02 -6.32
CA ALA A 3 11.74 -27.99 -6.94
C ALA A 3 10.71 -27.53 -5.90
N THR A 4 10.97 -26.45 -5.16
CA THR A 4 10.00 -25.84 -4.23
C THR A 4 10.35 -24.38 -3.91
N PHE A 5 10.10 -23.45 -4.83
CA PHE A 5 9.66 -22.11 -4.45
C PHE A 5 8.84 -21.51 -5.61
N ASP A 6 7.59 -21.96 -5.68
CA ASP A 6 6.43 -21.37 -6.32
C ASP A 6 6.62 -20.35 -7.45
N LEU A 7 6.54 -20.89 -8.66
CA LEU A 7 5.98 -20.27 -9.85
C LEU A 7 4.47 -20.02 -9.66
N HIS A 8 4.05 -19.06 -8.83
CA HIS A 8 2.61 -18.72 -8.70
C HIS A 8 2.21 -17.39 -9.34
N THR A 9 2.77 -17.09 -10.52
CA THR A 9 2.17 -16.11 -11.43
C THR A 9 2.50 -16.53 -12.86
N GLU A 10 1.60 -17.32 -13.45
CA GLU A 10 1.62 -17.55 -14.89
C GLU A 10 1.59 -16.19 -15.60
N PRO A 11 2.49 -15.91 -16.57
CA PRO A 11 2.48 -14.66 -17.31
C PRO A 11 1.17 -14.56 -18.08
N GLY A 12 0.28 -13.65 -17.64
CA GLY A 12 -1.07 -13.47 -18.19
C GLY A 12 -2.20 -13.80 -17.22
N SER A 13 -1.92 -14.33 -16.03
CA SER A 13 -2.95 -14.49 -15.00
C SER A 13 -3.32 -13.13 -14.42
N THR A 14 -4.61 -12.79 -14.43
CA THR A 14 -5.09 -11.57 -13.80
C THR A 14 -4.86 -11.67 -12.30
N PRO A 15 -4.30 -10.63 -11.67
CA PRO A 15 -4.08 -10.62 -10.23
C PRO A 15 -5.42 -10.80 -9.50
N VAL A 16 -5.45 -11.67 -8.51
CA VAL A 16 -6.60 -11.83 -7.61
C VAL A 16 -6.41 -10.94 -6.39
N CYS A 17 -7.51 -10.45 -5.83
CA CYS A 17 -7.46 -9.66 -4.61
C CYS A 17 -6.71 -10.40 -3.48
N SER A 18 -5.77 -9.71 -2.84
CA SER A 18 -4.96 -10.23 -1.72
C SER A 18 -5.76 -10.38 -0.41
N ARG A 19 -7.02 -9.95 -0.38
CA ARG A 19 -7.90 -10.18 0.77
C ARG A 19 -8.17 -11.68 0.89
N ALA A 20 -7.91 -12.24 2.07
CA ALA A 20 -8.19 -13.65 2.33
C ALA A 20 -9.66 -13.98 2.06
N GLY A 21 -9.91 -14.98 1.21
CA GLY A 21 -11.25 -15.40 0.81
C GLY A 21 -11.87 -14.58 -0.33
N CYS A 22 -11.20 -13.56 -0.85
CA CYS A 22 -11.66 -12.84 -2.04
C CYS A 22 -11.05 -13.47 -3.29
N THR A 23 -11.89 -13.73 -4.29
CA THR A 23 -11.48 -14.27 -5.60
C THR A 23 -11.73 -13.29 -6.74
N GLU A 24 -12.05 -12.03 -6.41
CA GLU A 24 -12.31 -11.00 -7.42
C GLU A 24 -11.02 -10.54 -8.10
N THR A 25 -11.18 -10.13 -9.37
CA THR A 25 -10.10 -9.56 -10.17
C THR A 25 -9.65 -8.23 -9.56
N ALA A 26 -8.35 -8.13 -9.29
CA ALA A 26 -7.77 -6.90 -8.79
C ALA A 26 -7.60 -5.87 -9.91
N SER A 27 -8.12 -4.67 -9.65
CA SER A 27 -7.94 -3.49 -10.52
C SER A 27 -7.02 -2.43 -9.89
N TRP A 28 -6.61 -2.66 -8.64
CA TRP A 28 -5.83 -1.75 -7.82
C TRP A 28 -4.58 -2.42 -7.27
N ARG A 29 -3.53 -1.62 -7.08
CA ARG A 29 -2.29 -1.97 -6.37
C ARG A 29 -2.24 -1.20 -5.08
N VAL A 30 -2.07 -1.90 -3.98
CA VAL A 30 -1.78 -1.34 -2.65
C VAL A 30 -0.27 -1.48 -2.44
N ASN A 31 0.44 -0.41 -2.75
CA ASN A 31 1.90 -0.33 -2.63
C ASN A 31 2.23 0.08 -1.19
N TRP A 32 3.07 -0.67 -0.51
CA TRP A 32 3.36 -0.45 0.90
C TRP A 32 4.78 -0.85 1.29
N ARG A 33 5.26 -0.30 2.40
CA ARG A 33 6.57 -0.60 2.97
C ARG A 33 6.47 -0.84 4.47
N ASN A 34 7.32 -1.71 5.01
CA ASN A 34 7.53 -1.82 6.45
C ASN A 34 8.79 -1.04 6.86
N PRO A 35 8.68 0.19 7.37
CA PRO A 35 9.84 1.04 7.66
C PRO A 35 10.72 0.49 8.79
N ARG A 36 10.20 -0.44 9.59
CA ARG A 36 10.96 -1.05 10.69
C ARG A 36 12.03 -2.05 10.21
N ILE A 37 11.94 -2.55 8.97
CA ILE A 37 12.84 -3.59 8.44
C ILE A 37 13.25 -3.41 6.98
N HIS A 38 12.70 -2.42 6.27
CA HIS A 38 12.94 -2.21 4.84
C HIS A 38 13.37 -0.77 4.56
N ALA A 39 14.45 -0.62 3.78
CA ALA A 39 14.87 0.64 3.19
C ALA A 39 13.82 1.15 2.18
N ILE A 40 13.90 2.44 1.83
CA ILE A 40 12.88 3.17 1.05
C ILE A 40 12.67 2.57 -0.35
N ASP A 41 13.70 1.91 -0.90
CA ASP A 41 13.70 1.23 -2.20
C ASP A 41 12.91 -0.08 -2.22
N ARG A 42 12.50 -0.62 -1.06
CA ARG A 42 11.82 -1.91 -1.00
C ARG A 42 10.32 -1.75 -0.77
N VAL A 43 9.60 -1.56 -1.87
CA VAL A 43 8.14 -1.51 -1.93
C VAL A 43 7.55 -2.91 -2.16
N LYS A 44 6.55 -3.27 -1.37
CA LYS A 44 5.74 -4.48 -1.56
C LYS A 44 4.39 -4.09 -2.17
N ILE A 45 3.84 -4.98 -3.00
CA ILE A 45 2.58 -4.73 -3.71
C ILE A 45 1.56 -5.79 -3.29
N TRP A 46 0.38 -5.36 -2.88
CA TRP A 46 -0.80 -6.20 -2.75
C TRP A 46 -1.81 -5.85 -3.83
N ALA A 47 -2.42 -6.85 -4.44
CA ALA A 47 -3.46 -6.65 -5.44
C ALA A 47 -4.83 -6.49 -4.75
N ALA A 48 -5.67 -5.57 -5.21
CA ALA A 48 -6.98 -5.30 -4.61
C ALA A 48 -8.09 -5.10 -5.65
N CYS A 49 -9.27 -5.65 -5.38
CA CYS A 49 -10.50 -5.27 -6.08
C CYS A 49 -11.01 -3.92 -5.53
N GLU A 50 -12.03 -3.37 -6.17
CA GLU A 50 -12.61 -2.07 -5.80
C GLU A 50 -13.17 -2.06 -4.37
N ASP A 51 -13.80 -3.17 -3.95
CA ASP A 51 -14.39 -3.31 -2.61
C ASP A 51 -13.34 -3.34 -1.49
N HIS A 52 -12.20 -3.98 -1.76
CA HIS A 52 -11.20 -4.28 -0.72
C HIS A 52 -9.98 -3.35 -0.70
N ARG A 53 -9.81 -2.46 -1.69
CA ARG A 53 -8.64 -1.55 -1.75
C ARG A 53 -8.52 -0.67 -0.50
N ASP A 54 -9.64 -0.15 -0.02
CA ASP A 54 -9.71 0.77 1.12
C ASP A 54 -9.48 0.01 2.43
N PHE A 55 -10.04 -1.19 2.56
CA PHE A 55 -9.79 -2.07 3.70
C PHE A 55 -8.31 -2.42 3.87
N LEU A 56 -7.64 -2.83 2.79
CA LEU A 56 -6.22 -3.18 2.83
C LEU A 56 -5.34 -1.97 3.14
N ALA A 57 -5.68 -0.81 2.58
CA ALA A 57 -4.98 0.43 2.86
C ALA A 57 -5.14 0.85 4.34
N ASP A 58 -6.36 0.82 4.87
CA ASP A 58 -6.63 1.15 6.28
C ASP A 58 -5.90 0.20 7.26
N TYR A 59 -5.88 -1.10 6.95
CA TYR A 59 -5.11 -2.09 7.70
C TYR A 59 -3.63 -1.72 7.81
N LEU A 60 -3.03 -1.18 6.75
CA LEU A 60 -1.63 -0.72 6.75
C LEU A 60 -1.47 0.61 7.50
N ARG A 61 -2.41 1.54 7.32
CA ARG A 61 -2.42 2.85 8.00
C ARG A 61 -2.54 2.71 9.52
N SER A 62 -3.38 1.80 10.00
CA SER A 62 -3.53 1.53 11.44
C SER A 62 -2.21 1.06 12.09
N ARG A 63 -1.29 0.50 11.30
CA ARG A 63 0.05 0.08 11.72
C ARG A 63 1.13 1.13 11.49
N SER A 64 0.74 2.33 11.05
CA SER A 64 1.64 3.42 10.66
C SER A 64 2.62 3.00 9.56
N PHE A 65 2.19 2.14 8.63
CA PHE A 65 3.00 1.78 7.46
C PHE A 65 2.69 2.73 6.30
N PRO A 66 3.73 3.23 5.60
CA PRO A 66 3.54 3.97 4.36
C PRO A 66 2.81 3.11 3.34
N VAL A 67 1.73 3.66 2.78
CA VAL A 67 0.88 2.97 1.81
C VAL A 67 0.31 3.96 0.79
N ARG A 68 0.33 3.55 -0.48
CA ARG A 68 -0.26 4.27 -1.61
C ARG A 68 -1.04 3.32 -2.50
N VAL A 69 -2.29 3.68 -2.77
CA VAL A 69 -3.18 2.92 -3.67
C VAL A 69 -3.06 3.50 -5.07
N THR A 70 -2.75 2.66 -6.06
CA THR A 70 -2.59 3.04 -7.46
C THR A 70 -3.37 2.09 -8.38
N GLY A 71 -3.53 2.46 -9.65
CA GLY A 71 -4.13 1.57 -10.64
C GLY A 71 -3.25 0.35 -10.92
N MET A 72 -3.84 -0.76 -11.39
CA MET A 72 -3.12 -2.03 -11.62
C MET A 72 -1.94 -1.95 -12.61
N HIS A 73 -1.84 -0.88 -13.40
CA HIS A 73 -0.76 -0.66 -14.36
C HIS A 73 0.21 0.46 -13.94
N GLU A 74 0.02 1.05 -12.77
CA GLU A 74 0.91 2.09 -12.25
C GLU A 74 1.98 1.47 -11.34
N ASP A 75 3.24 1.85 -11.59
CA ASP A 75 4.40 1.39 -10.84
C ASP A 75 4.83 2.41 -9.78
N VAL A 76 5.18 1.91 -8.60
CA VAL A 76 5.65 2.71 -7.46
C VAL A 76 6.92 2.08 -6.91
N ASP A 77 8.06 2.54 -7.41
CA ASP A 77 9.40 2.09 -6.98
C ASP A 77 9.81 2.64 -5.60
N ARG A 78 9.19 3.75 -5.14
CA ARG A 78 9.59 4.43 -3.90
C ARG A 78 8.40 4.88 -3.06
N LEU A 79 8.47 4.59 -1.76
CA LEU A 79 7.51 5.03 -0.75
C LEU A 79 8.25 5.58 0.46
N ASP A 80 8.26 6.91 0.57
CA ASP A 80 8.77 7.65 1.72
C ASP A 80 7.89 7.41 2.97
N ASP A 81 8.43 7.75 4.14
CA ASP A 81 7.70 7.71 5.42
C ASP A 81 6.63 8.81 5.55
N GLU A 82 6.67 9.85 4.70
CA GLU A 82 5.62 10.87 4.64
C GLU A 82 4.26 10.22 4.35
N ARG A 83 3.36 10.37 5.32
CA ARG A 83 1.96 9.96 5.21
C ARG A 83 1.37 10.64 3.98
N ASP A 84 0.91 9.84 3.02
CA ASP A 84 0.27 10.28 1.78
C ASP A 84 -0.66 11.50 2.02
N PRO A 85 -0.40 12.66 1.40
CA PRO A 85 -1.16 13.88 1.67
C PRO A 85 -2.61 13.79 1.19
N ALA A 86 -2.92 12.92 0.22
CA ALA A 86 -4.29 12.65 -0.22
C ALA A 86 -5.08 11.82 0.81
N ASN A 87 -4.40 11.20 1.78
CA ASN A 87 -4.98 10.47 2.91
C ASN A 87 -4.79 11.19 4.24
N ARG A 88 -4.62 12.52 4.22
CA ARG A 88 -4.68 13.30 5.45
C ARG A 88 -6.07 13.13 6.06
N PRO A 89 -6.20 12.73 7.33
CA PRO A 89 -7.52 12.61 7.95
C PRO A 89 -8.22 13.98 7.83
N LYS A 90 -9.46 13.99 7.32
CA LYS A 90 -10.22 15.23 7.06
C LYS A 90 -10.40 16.11 8.31
N ASN A 91 -10.13 15.58 9.49
CA ASN A 91 -10.18 16.23 10.79
C ASN A 91 -8.79 16.52 11.41
N ASP A 92 -7.71 16.54 10.62
CA ASP A 92 -6.43 17.08 11.07
C ASP A 92 -6.58 18.59 11.34
N VAL A 93 -6.90 18.95 12.59
CA VAL A 93 -6.74 20.30 13.09
C VAL A 93 -5.25 20.58 13.10
N GLY A 94 -4.76 21.14 11.99
CA GLY A 94 -3.34 21.40 11.77
C GLY A 94 -2.70 21.98 13.02
N VAL A 95 -1.58 21.39 13.43
CA VAL A 95 -0.74 21.92 14.51
C VAL A 95 -0.58 23.41 14.28
N ARG A 96 -1.17 24.23 15.16
CA ARG A 96 -0.99 25.68 15.12
C ARG A 96 0.49 25.92 15.34
N SER A 97 1.22 26.28 14.28
CA SER A 97 2.57 26.82 14.42
C SER A 97 2.48 28.03 15.34
N SER A 98 2.98 27.88 16.57
CA SER A 98 3.11 29.00 17.51
C SER A 98 4.04 30.03 16.88
N GLY A 99 3.43 31.08 16.34
CA GLY A 99 4.14 32.23 15.83
C GLY A 99 4.79 33.05 16.95
N SER A 100 5.96 33.58 16.62
CA SER A 100 6.50 34.87 17.05
C SER A 100 6.68 35.11 18.56
N ALA A 101 7.93 35.04 19.00
CA ALA A 101 8.43 35.85 20.09
C ALA A 101 9.68 36.61 19.61
N ARG A 102 9.43 37.89 19.33
CA ARG A 102 10.27 39.12 19.37
C ARG A 102 11.79 38.96 19.46
#